data_AF-A0A0R2X8Q5-F1
#
_entry.id   AF-A0A0R2X8Q5-F1
#
_cell.length_a   1.000
_cell.length_b   1.000
_cell.length_c   1.000
_cell.angle_alpha   90.00
_cell.angle_beta   90.00
_cell.angle_gamma   90.00
#
_symmetry.space_group_name_H-M   'P 1'
#
loop_
_entity.id
_entity.type
_entity.pdbx_description
1 polymer ?
#
loop_
_entity_poly.entity_id
_entity_poly.type
_entity_poly.pdbx_seq_one_letter_code
_entity_poly.pdbx_strand_id
1 'polypeptide(L)'
;MKLQASKYKDLKYYANVLFAVLFLCAFISCKKENQKEDKQQVSFSPLSIKGLQKSDYKSTLTFEKKLENTGNFNSKLVSYLSDSLKVYALVTIPKKKNQKMAIQF
;
A
#
# COMPACT_ATOMS: atom_id res chain seq x y z
N MET A 1 -12.16 1.84 67.22
CA MET A 1 -11.98 2.35 65.84
C MET A 1 -10.60 1.98 65.26
N LYS A 2 -10.31 0.70 64.95
CA LYS A 2 -9.02 0.29 64.34
C LYS A 2 -9.16 -0.44 62.98
N LEU A 3 -10.37 -0.85 62.61
CA LEU A 3 -10.64 -1.64 61.38
C LEU A 3 -10.62 -0.81 60.08
N GLN A 4 -10.84 0.50 60.15
CA GLN A 4 -10.82 1.40 58.98
C GLN A 4 -9.37 1.71 58.52
N ALA A 5 -8.41 1.70 59.46
CA ALA A 5 -7.03 2.08 59.19
C ALA A 5 -6.19 0.98 58.50
N SER A 6 -6.54 -0.30 58.65
CA SER A 6 -5.84 -1.39 57.95
C SER A 6 -6.23 -1.42 56.48
N LYS A 7 -7.54 -1.38 56.17
CA LYS A 7 -8.04 -1.38 54.79
C LYS A 7 -7.51 -0.23 53.94
N TYR A 8 -7.31 0.95 54.54
CA TYR A 8 -6.70 2.09 53.84
C TYR A 8 -5.22 1.86 53.50
N LYS A 9 -4.47 1.20 54.38
CA LYS A 9 -3.05 0.86 54.14
C LYS A 9 -2.92 -0.17 53.02
N ASP A 10 -3.80 -1.17 53.02
CA ASP A 10 -3.84 -2.18 51.97
C ASP A 10 -4.21 -1.55 50.63
N LEU A 11 -5.26 -0.70 50.59
CA LEU A 11 -5.67 0.00 49.37
C LEU A 11 -4.57 0.92 48.83
N LYS A 12 -3.85 1.63 49.70
CA LYS A 12 -2.71 2.47 49.33
C LYS A 12 -1.53 1.65 48.80
N TYR A 13 -1.30 0.47 49.37
CA TYR A 13 -0.27 -0.46 48.89
C TYR A 13 -0.58 -0.95 47.47
N TYR A 14 -1.81 -1.43 47.21
CA TYR A 14 -2.21 -1.87 45.88
C TYR A 14 -2.19 -0.75 44.84
N ALA A 15 -2.60 0.47 45.20
CA ALA A 15 -2.52 1.63 44.31
C ALA A 15 -1.06 1.96 43.92
N ASN A 16 -0.14 1.90 44.88
CA ASN A 16 1.29 2.14 44.62
C ASN A 16 1.92 1.03 43.76
N VAL A 17 1.56 -0.24 44.02
CA VAL A 17 2.01 -1.37 43.20
C VAL A 17 1.49 -1.23 41.77
N LEU A 18 0.21 -0.90 41.59
CA LEU A 18 -0.39 -0.68 40.28
C LEU A 18 0.31 0.45 39.53
N PHE A 19 0.58 1.57 40.20
CA PHE A 19 1.30 2.70 39.59
C PHE A 19 2.72 2.32 39.18
N ALA A 20 3.44 1.56 40.01
CA ALA A 20 4.79 1.08 39.69
C ALA A 20 4.81 0.13 38.49
N VAL A 21 3.83 -0.77 38.37
CA VAL A 21 3.69 -1.69 37.23
C VAL A 21 3.43 -0.91 35.93
N LEU A 22 2.49 0.05 35.96
CA LEU A 22 2.19 0.88 34.79
C LEU A 22 3.40 1.72 34.35
N PHE A 23 4.16 2.26 35.30
CA PHE A 23 5.36 3.04 35.02
C PHE A 23 6.46 2.18 34.37
N LEU A 24 6.63 0.93 34.85
CA LEU A 24 7.57 -0.03 34.25
C LEU A 24 7.15 -0.42 32.81
N CYS A 25 5.86 -0.63 32.57
CA CYS A 25 5.33 -0.92 31.23
C CYS A 25 5.58 0.24 30.25
N ALA A 26 5.47 1.49 30.71
CA ALA A 26 5.74 2.66 29.88
C ALA A 26 7.21 2.74 29.42
N PHE A 27 8.17 2.34 30.27
CA PHE A 27 9.59 2.31 29.89
C PHE A 27 9.95 1.21 28.90
N ILE A 28 9.27 0.06 28.94
CA ILE A 28 9.50 -1.04 27.99
C ILE A 28 8.85 -0.72 26.63
N SER A 29 7.81 0.13 26.60
CA SER A 29 7.08 0.44 25.37
C SER A 29 7.86 1.28 24.35
N CYS A 30 8.99 1.90 24.75
CA CYS A 30 9.81 2.70 23.85
C CYS A 30 11.19 2.08 23.65
N LYS A 31 11.23 0.87 23.07
CA LYS A 31 12.47 0.35 22.50
C LYS A 31 12.67 1.03 21.14
N LYS A 32 13.39 2.16 21.11
CA LYS A 32 13.90 2.70 19.84
C LYS A 32 14.87 1.67 19.26
N GLU A 33 14.42 1.03 18.19
CA GLU A 33 15.23 0.15 17.37
C GLU A 33 16.43 0.96 16.86
N ASN A 34 17.64 0.57 17.26
CA ASN A 34 18.86 1.14 16.71
C ASN A 34 18.92 0.70 15.24
N GLN A 35 18.39 1.54 14.35
CA GLN A 35 18.60 1.36 12.92
C GLN A 35 20.09 1.56 12.65
N LYS A 36 20.79 0.44 12.46
CA LYS A 36 22.01 0.42 11.67
C LYS A 36 21.68 1.08 10.32
N GLU A 37 22.57 1.93 9.82
CA GLU A 37 22.53 2.43 8.44
C GLU A 37 22.45 1.23 7.48
N ASP A 38 21.25 0.78 7.18
CA ASP A 38 20.98 -0.01 6.00
C ASP A 38 20.86 0.98 4.86
N LYS A 39 21.58 0.69 3.78
CA LYS A 39 21.69 1.53 2.59
C LYS A 39 20.30 2.05 2.25
N GLN A 40 20.15 3.37 2.16
CA GLN A 40 18.89 4.03 1.83
C GLN A 40 18.29 3.39 0.56
N GLN A 41 17.48 2.34 0.79
CA GLN A 41 16.74 1.66 -0.24
C GLN A 41 15.75 2.71 -0.66
N VAL A 42 15.99 3.34 -1.81
CA VAL A 42 15.11 4.39 -2.33
C VAL A 42 13.76 3.74 -2.53
N SER A 43 12.94 3.86 -1.49
CA SER A 43 11.57 3.39 -1.43
C SER A 43 10.81 4.35 -2.32
N PHE A 44 10.66 3.96 -3.57
CA PHE A 44 9.80 4.70 -4.48
C PHE A 44 8.40 4.65 -3.92
N SER A 45 7.73 5.79 -3.83
CA SER A 45 6.30 5.80 -3.53
C SER A 45 5.60 4.81 -4.46
N PRO A 46 4.68 3.97 -3.95
CA PRO A 46 4.02 2.94 -4.77
C PRO A 46 3.30 3.54 -5.98
N LEU A 47 2.83 4.79 -5.86
CA LEU A 47 2.16 5.54 -6.93
C LEU A 47 3.11 6.30 -7.85
N SER A 48 4.42 6.34 -7.55
CA SER A 48 5.40 6.92 -8.47
C SER A 48 5.60 6.01 -9.67
N ILE A 49 6.01 6.57 -10.82
CA ILE A 49 6.29 5.81 -12.05
C ILE A 49 7.25 4.64 -11.78
N LYS A 50 8.30 4.87 -10.98
CA LYS A 50 9.28 3.82 -10.61
C LYS A 50 8.69 2.77 -9.66
N GLY A 51 7.73 3.15 -8.82
CA GLY A 51 6.96 2.22 -8.00
C GLY A 51 6.10 1.32 -8.88
N LEU A 52 5.25 1.93 -9.73
CA LEU A 52 4.37 1.23 -10.66
C LEU A 52 5.12 0.26 -11.60
N GLN A 53 6.30 0.64 -12.08
CA GLN A 53 7.14 -0.23 -12.93
C GLN A 53 7.67 -1.48 -12.22
N LYS A 54 7.87 -1.40 -10.89
CA LYS A 54 8.38 -2.51 -10.07
C LYS A 54 7.26 -3.37 -9.50
N SER A 55 6.04 -2.84 -9.42
CA SER A 55 4.87 -3.56 -8.96
C SER A 55 4.51 -4.69 -9.94
N ASP A 56 4.29 -5.89 -9.39
CA ASP A 56 3.76 -7.01 -10.16
C ASP A 56 2.23 -6.97 -10.13
N TYR A 57 1.63 -6.38 -11.16
CA TYR A 57 0.18 -6.37 -11.32
C TYR A 57 -0.25 -7.64 -12.04
N LYS A 58 -0.75 -8.63 -11.29
CA LYS A 58 -1.50 -9.76 -11.87
C LYS A 58 -2.84 -9.28 -12.41
N SER A 59 -2.82 -8.68 -13.60
CA SER A 59 -4.01 -8.19 -14.26
C SER A 59 -4.22 -8.91 -15.59
N THR A 60 -5.27 -9.71 -15.68
CA THR A 60 -5.72 -10.27 -16.96
C THR A 60 -6.42 -9.18 -17.76
N LEU A 61 -5.84 -8.82 -18.91
CA LEU A 61 -6.48 -7.88 -19.83
C LEU A 61 -7.74 -8.54 -20.43
N THR A 62 -8.90 -7.91 -20.20
CA THR A 62 -10.18 -8.36 -20.72
C THR A 62 -10.60 -7.49 -21.90
N PHE A 63 -11.00 -8.12 -23.01
CA PHE A 63 -11.59 -7.42 -24.16
C PHE A 63 -13.11 -7.33 -23.97
N GLU A 64 -13.58 -6.15 -23.57
CA GLU A 64 -14.99 -5.92 -23.22
C GLU A 64 -15.87 -5.80 -24.47
N LYS A 65 -15.43 -4.98 -25.43
CA LYS A 65 -16.21 -4.70 -26.64
C LYS A 65 -15.33 -4.33 -27.82
N LYS A 66 -15.66 -4.86 -29.00
CA LYS A 66 -15.16 -4.33 -30.28
C LYS A 66 -15.96 -3.08 -30.62
N LEU A 67 -15.27 -1.98 -30.90
CA LEU A 67 -15.89 -0.71 -31.29
C LEU A 67 -15.89 -0.59 -32.81
N GLU A 68 -16.55 0.46 -33.31
CA GLU A 68 -16.55 0.75 -34.73
C GLU A 68 -15.12 0.87 -35.26
N ASN A 69 -14.84 0.11 -36.30
CA ASN A 69 -13.54 0.10 -36.96
C ASN A 69 -13.49 1.29 -37.91
N THR A 70 -12.67 2.29 -37.61
CA THR A 70 -12.33 3.32 -38.61
C THR A 70 -11.44 2.70 -39.69
N GLY A 71 -11.38 3.30 -40.89
CA GLY A 71 -10.78 2.68 -42.09
C GLY A 71 -9.47 1.92 -41.82
N ASN A 72 -8.51 2.58 -41.18
CA ASN A 72 -7.16 2.03 -40.93
C ASN A 72 -6.94 1.45 -39.52
N PHE A 73 -7.93 1.49 -38.62
CA PHE A 73 -7.75 1.09 -37.24
C PHE A 73 -8.88 0.20 -36.70
N ASN A 74 -8.52 -0.73 -35.83
CA ASN A 74 -9.44 -1.48 -35.01
C ASN A 74 -9.45 -0.87 -33.61
N SER A 75 -10.61 -0.42 -33.15
CA SER A 75 -10.77 0.11 -31.79
C SER A 75 -11.43 -0.93 -30.90
N LYS A 76 -10.93 -1.07 -29.67
CA LYS A 76 -11.45 -2.01 -28.67
C LYS A 76 -11.54 -1.32 -27.32
N LEU A 77 -12.64 -1.55 -26.62
CA LEU A 77 -12.72 -1.27 -25.19
C LEU A 77 -12.12 -2.47 -24.45
N VAL A 78 -11.11 -2.20 -23.63
CA VAL A 78 -10.46 -3.21 -22.78
C VAL A 78 -10.57 -2.80 -21.32
N SER A 79 -10.44 -3.77 -20.43
CA SER A 79 -10.33 -3.52 -19.01
C SER A 79 -9.25 -4.38 -18.37
N TYR A 80 -8.73 -3.94 -17.23
CA TYR A 80 -7.86 -4.75 -16.37
C TYR A 80 -8.09 -4.35 -14.91
N LEU A 81 -7.76 -5.26 -13.99
CA LEU A 81 -7.87 -5.02 -12.56
C LEU A 81 -6.51 -4.56 -12.01
N SER A 82 -6.48 -3.42 -11.33
CA SER A 82 -5.29 -2.88 -10.65
C SER A 82 -5.70 -2.43 -9.26
N ASP A 83 -5.07 -3.01 -8.23
CA ASP A 83 -5.33 -2.67 -6.83
C ASP A 83 -6.84 -2.65 -6.46
N SER A 84 -7.55 -3.71 -6.86
CA SER A 84 -9.01 -3.88 -6.70
C SER A 84 -9.87 -2.86 -7.47
N LEU A 85 -9.27 -2.03 -8.30
CA LEU A 85 -9.96 -1.09 -9.18
C LEU A 85 -10.00 -1.63 -10.61
N LYS A 86 -11.20 -1.70 -11.20
CA LYS A 86 -11.36 -2.02 -12.62
C LYS A 86 -11.08 -0.78 -13.46
N VAL A 87 -10.01 -0.82 -14.23
CA VAL A 87 -9.60 0.27 -15.12
C VAL A 87 -10.07 -0.05 -16.53
N TYR A 88 -10.73 0.90 -17.19
CA TYR A 88 -11.16 0.80 -18.58
C TYR A 88 -10.25 1.62 -19.48
N ALA A 89 -9.89 1.08 -20.64
CA ALA A 89 -9.08 1.77 -21.63
C ALA A 89 -9.63 1.56 -23.04
N LEU A 90 -9.48 2.59 -23.86
CA LEU A 90 -9.73 2.53 -25.30
C LEU A 90 -8.41 2.23 -26.01
N VAL A 91 -8.32 1.10 -26.70
CA VAL A 91 -7.13 0.72 -27.47
C VAL A 91 -7.45 0.77 -28.95
N THR A 92 -6.66 1.55 -29.68
CA THR A 92 -6.75 1.69 -31.14
C THR A 92 -5.53 1.03 -31.78
N ILE A 93 -5.77 -0.05 -32.53
CA ILE A 93 -4.73 -0.89 -33.13
C ILE A 93 -4.77 -0.68 -34.65
N PRO A 94 -3.68 -0.29 -35.31
CA PRO A 94 -3.66 -0.18 -36.76
C PRO A 94 -3.96 -1.53 -37.42
N LYS A 95 -4.86 -1.53 -38.41
CA LYS A 95 -5.07 -2.68 -39.29
C LYS A 95 -3.80 -2.87 -40.10
N LYS A 96 -3.22 -4.07 -40.05
CA LYS A 96 -1.91 -4.37 -40.64
C LYS A 96 -1.95 -4.15 -42.16
N LYS A 97 -1.58 -2.94 -42.60
CA LYS A 97 -1.00 -2.65 -43.91
C LYS A 97 0.42 -2.20 -43.61
N ASN A 98 1.41 -2.95 -44.08
CA ASN A 98 2.84 -2.70 -43.84
C ASN A 98 3.17 -1.20 -43.87
N GLN A 99 3.41 -0.60 -42.71
CA GLN A 99 4.01 0.71 -42.62
C GLN A 99 5.16 0.61 -41.62
N LYS A 100 6.38 0.59 -42.16
CA LYS A 100 7.59 0.93 -41.43
C LYS A 100 7.35 2.31 -40.82
N MET A 101 7.01 2.38 -39.54
CA MET A 101 7.12 3.64 -38.82
C MET A 101 8.60 3.83 -38.53
N ALA A 102 9.26 4.65 -39.37
CA ALA A 102 10.52 5.26 -39.00
C ALA A 102 10.22 6.18 -37.81
N ILE A 103 10.55 5.71 -36.61
CA ILE A 103 10.61 6.57 -35.44
C ILE A 103 11.88 7.41 -35.62
N GLN A 104 11.73 8.62 -36.14
CA GLN A 104 12.77 9.64 -36.05
C GLN A 104 12.68 10.25 -34.65
N PHE A 105 13.79 10.15 -33.92
CA PHE A 105 14.03 10.87 -32.68
C PHE A 105 14.48 12.30 -32.98
#